data_AF-A0A6N8ZA54-F1
#
_entry.id   AF-A0A6N8ZA54-F1
#
_cell.length_a   1.000
_cell.length_b   1.000
_cell.length_c   1.000
_cell.angle_alpha   90.00
_cell.angle_beta   90.00
_cell.angle_gamma   90.00
#
_symmetry.space_group_name_H-M   'P 1'
#
loop_
_entity.id
_entity.type
_entity.pdbx_description
1 polymer ?
#
loop_
_entity_poly.entity_id
_entity_poly.type
_entity_poly.pdbx_seq_one_letter_code
_entity_poly.pdbx_strand_id
1 'polypeptide(L)'
;MTTLEQYQIDGIAEIVKADLDQRFAGEFEFKFIVSDPVPSVYGDEYIPIIVLVVNGNGEILDPNWLNGVGRRVRPNLHKLGVSASPSFRYVDESEWFDPNYFGDGEE
;
A
#
# COMPACT_ATOMS: atom_id res chain seq x y z
N MET A 1 -5.69 7.59 18.55
CA MET A 1 -5.59 7.03 17.20
C MET A 1 -5.74 8.19 16.26
N THR A 2 -4.70 8.45 15.47
CA THR A 2 -4.74 9.46 14.42
C THR A 2 -5.64 8.93 13.29
N THR A 3 -6.61 9.73 12.86
CA THR A 3 -7.44 9.43 11.68
C THR A 3 -6.89 10.22 10.50
N LEU A 4 -6.76 9.57 9.34
CA LEU A 4 -6.36 10.26 8.11
C LEU A 4 -7.58 10.96 7.50
N GLU A 5 -7.37 12.19 7.07
CA GLU A 5 -8.34 12.90 6.26
C GLU A 5 -8.37 12.30 4.83
N GLN A 6 -9.51 12.40 4.14
CA GLN A 6 -9.64 11.83 2.79
C GLN A 6 -8.57 12.33 1.82
N TYR A 7 -8.22 13.62 1.88
CA TYR A 7 -7.16 14.18 1.04
C TYR A 7 -5.77 13.58 1.34
N GLN A 8 -5.54 13.10 2.58
CA GLN A 8 -4.30 12.42 2.94
C GLN A 8 -4.30 11.00 2.39
N ILE A 9 -5.44 10.30 2.45
CA ILE A 9 -5.62 8.98 1.84
C ILE A 9 -5.35 9.05 0.34
N ASP A 10 -5.99 9.98 -0.35
CA ASP A 10 -5.83 10.18 -1.79
C ASP A 10 -4.39 10.57 -2.13
N GLY A 11 -3.80 11.50 -1.38
CA GLY A 11 -2.42 11.93 -1.59
C GLY A 11 -1.39 10.82 -1.30
N ILE A 12 -1.62 9.96 -0.30
CA ILE A 12 -0.77 8.78 -0.06
C ILE A 12 -0.83 7.86 -1.28
N ALA A 13 -2.03 7.56 -1.79
CA ALA A 13 -2.20 6.70 -2.96
C ALA A 13 -1.51 7.28 -4.20
N GLU A 14 -1.65 8.59 -4.46
CA GLU A 14 -0.98 9.26 -5.58
C GLU A 14 0.55 9.24 -5.45
N ILE A 15 1.09 9.49 -4.25
CA ILE A 15 2.54 9.46 -4.00
C ILE A 15 3.10 8.05 -4.25
N VAL A 16 2.43 7.03 -3.73
CA VAL A 16 2.85 5.64 -3.92
C VAL A 16 2.73 5.26 -5.39
N LYS A 17 1.61 5.61 -6.04
CA LYS A 17 1.41 5.37 -7.48
C LYS A 17 2.54 5.98 -8.31
N ALA A 18 2.91 7.24 -8.05
CA ALA A 18 3.97 7.90 -8.79
C ALA A 18 5.33 7.19 -8.64
N ASP A 19 5.68 6.70 -7.44
CA ASP A 19 6.91 5.91 -7.23
C ASP A 19 6.88 4.59 -8.00
N LEU A 20 5.74 3.90 -8.00
CA LEU A 20 5.59 2.63 -8.71
C LEU A 20 5.55 2.80 -10.23
N ASP A 21 4.82 3.79 -10.74
CA ASP A 21 4.79 4.12 -12.17
C ASP A 21 6.19 4.48 -12.68
N GLN A 22 6.98 5.21 -11.89
CA GLN A 22 8.38 5.52 -12.23
C GLN A 22 9.23 4.26 -12.27
N ARG A 23 9.06 3.35 -11.31
CA ARG A 23 9.85 2.12 -11.22
C ARG A 23 9.55 1.13 -12.34
N PHE A 24 8.27 0.98 -12.68
CA PHE A 24 7.79 -0.01 -13.64
C PHE A 24 7.43 0.60 -15.00
N ALA A 25 7.72 1.88 -15.22
CA ALA A 25 7.42 2.60 -16.45
C ALA A 25 5.96 2.48 -16.94
N GLY A 26 5.00 2.34 -16.01
CA GLY A 26 3.58 2.16 -16.31
C GLY A 26 3.20 0.79 -16.88
N GLU A 27 4.06 -0.22 -16.78
CA GLU A 27 3.79 -1.59 -17.24
C GLU A 27 2.68 -2.27 -16.44
N PHE A 28 2.51 -1.90 -15.17
CA PHE A 28 1.51 -2.48 -14.28
C PHE A 28 0.46 -1.44 -13.86
N GLU A 29 -0.78 -1.88 -13.74
CA GLU A 29 -1.83 -1.13 -13.04
C GLU A 29 -1.83 -1.48 -11.55
N PHE A 30 -1.72 -0.46 -10.69
CA PHE A 30 -1.75 -0.60 -9.24
C PHE A 30 -3.02 0.05 -8.65
N LYS A 31 -3.70 -0.67 -7.76
CA LYS A 31 -4.74 -0.12 -6.88
C LYS A 31 -4.24 -0.11 -5.44
N PHE A 32 -4.75 0.82 -4.64
CA PHE A 32 -4.28 1.05 -3.28
C PHE A 32 -5.44 1.02 -2.30
N ILE A 33 -5.23 0.33 -1.17
CA ILE A 33 -6.08 0.45 0.01
C ILE A 33 -5.20 1.04 1.10
N VAL A 34 -5.54 2.25 1.54
CA VAL A 34 -4.85 2.95 2.62
C VAL A 34 -5.79 2.96 3.82
N SER A 35 -5.28 2.52 4.97
CA SER A 35 -6.03 2.50 6.23
C SER A 35 -5.50 3.52 7.21
N ASP A 36 -6.30 3.82 8.25
CA ASP A 36 -5.84 4.68 9.33
C ASP A 36 -4.59 4.12 10.03
N PRO A 37 -3.73 5.01 10.58
CA PRO A 37 -2.60 4.63 11.40
C PRO A 37 -2.98 3.68 12.54
N VAL A 38 -2.24 2.59 12.65
CA VAL A 38 -2.39 1.58 13.69
C VAL A 38 -1.18 1.69 14.64
N PRO A 39 -1.39 1.63 15.98
CA PRO A 39 -0.29 1.56 16.92
C PRO A 39 0.51 0.28 16.72
N SER A 40 1.83 0.41 16.72
CA SER A 40 2.75 -0.73 16.77
C SER A 40 3.00 -1.17 18.22
N VAL A 41 3.52 -2.39 18.38
CA VAL A 41 3.96 -2.93 19.68
C VAL A 41 5.08 -2.11 20.33
N TYR A 42 5.76 -1.25 19.57
CA TYR A 42 6.85 -0.39 20.03
C TYR A 42 6.40 1.04 20.36
N GLY A 43 5.10 1.35 20.24
CA GLY A 43 4.53 2.65 20.58
C GLY A 43 4.47 3.66 19.43
N ASP A 44 5.11 3.38 18.30
CA ASP A 44 5.00 4.20 17.08
C ASP A 44 3.73 3.85 16.27
N GLU A 45 3.18 4.81 15.52
CA GLU A 45 2.08 4.56 14.58
C GLU A 45 2.62 4.21 13.17
N TYR A 46 1.96 3.27 12.49
CA TYR A 46 2.23 2.93 11.10
C TYR A 46 0.93 2.91 10.28
N ILE A 47 1.02 3.26 9.00
CA ILE A 47 -0.10 3.25 8.06
C ILE A 47 -0.06 1.97 7.25
N PRO A 48 -1.07 1.09 7.37
CA PRO A 48 -1.21 -0.04 6.47
C PRO A 48 -1.55 0.46 5.05
N ILE A 49 -0.75 0.03 4.07
CA ILE A 49 -0.98 0.27 2.65
C ILE A 49 -0.97 -1.08 1.95
N ILE A 50 -2.11 -1.50 1.41
CA ILE A 50 -2.20 -2.69 0.57
C ILE A 50 -2.14 -2.23 -0.89
N VAL A 51 -1.20 -2.79 -1.65
CA VAL A 51 -1.03 -2.55 -3.08
C VAL A 51 -1.53 -3.78 -3.83
N LEU A 52 -2.51 -3.57 -4.70
CA LEU A 52 -3.09 -4.56 -5.58
C LEU A 52 -2.51 -4.39 -6.99
N VAL A 53 -1.97 -5.45 -7.59
CA VAL A 53 -1.52 -5.42 -8.99
C VAL A 53 -2.62 -6.03 -9.85
N VAL A 54 -3.18 -5.21 -10.74
CA VAL A 54 -4.39 -5.53 -11.51
C VAL A 54 -4.06 -6.04 -12.92
N ASN A 55 -2.90 -5.65 -13.45
CA ASN A 55 -2.54 -5.99 -14.83
C ASN A 55 -1.04 -6.16 -14.99
N GLY A 56 -0.48 -7.20 -14.37
CA GLY A 56 0.71 -7.87 -14.92
C GLY A 56 0.23 -8.88 -15.95
N ASN A 57 1.06 -9.29 -16.90
CA ASN A 57 0.69 -10.24 -17.96
C ASN A 57 0.41 -11.68 -17.46
N GLY A 58 -0.21 -11.85 -16.28
CA GLY A 58 -0.16 -13.06 -15.46
C GLY A 58 1.18 -13.23 -14.73
N GLU A 59 2.05 -12.20 -14.75
CA GLU A 59 3.35 -12.23 -14.13
C GLU A 59 3.24 -11.92 -12.63
N ILE A 60 3.46 -12.97 -11.81
CA ILE A 60 3.59 -12.82 -10.36
C ILE A 60 4.86 -12.04 -10.09
N LEU A 61 4.72 -10.81 -9.59
CA LEU A 61 5.85 -9.99 -9.18
C LEU A 61 6.43 -10.53 -7.86
N ASP A 62 7.74 -10.75 -7.82
CA ASP A 62 8.43 -11.16 -6.59
C ASP A 62 8.24 -10.12 -5.47
N PRO A 63 7.69 -10.47 -4.30
CA PRO A 63 7.30 -9.52 -3.26
C PRO A 63 8.38 -8.54 -2.80
N ASN A 64 9.68 -8.85 -3.05
CA ASN A 64 10.77 -7.92 -2.78
C ASN A 64 10.68 -6.63 -3.61
N TRP A 65 9.82 -6.55 -4.61
CA TRP A 65 9.57 -5.29 -5.31
C TRP A 65 9.02 -4.19 -4.39
N LEU A 66 8.32 -4.54 -3.31
CA LEU A 66 7.88 -3.55 -2.31
C LEU A 66 9.04 -3.01 -1.44
N ASN A 67 10.20 -3.67 -1.45
CA ASN A 67 11.32 -3.25 -0.64
C ASN A 67 11.78 -1.83 -1.00
N GLY A 68 11.91 -1.01 0.03
CA GLY A 68 12.35 0.37 -0.10
C GLY A 68 11.30 1.36 -0.61
N VAL A 69 10.09 0.92 -1.01
CA VAL A 69 8.99 1.84 -1.39
C VAL A 69 8.74 2.82 -0.25
N GLY A 70 8.55 2.31 0.98
CA GLY A 70 8.35 3.16 2.16
C GLY A 70 9.45 4.19 2.39
N ARG A 71 10.71 3.84 2.15
CA ARG A 71 11.83 4.77 2.28
C ARG A 71 11.79 5.86 1.21
N ARG A 72 11.38 5.54 -0.02
CA ARG A 72 11.30 6.48 -1.14
C ARG A 72 10.12 7.44 -1.02
N VAL A 73 8.95 6.95 -0.59
CA VAL A 73 7.75 7.79 -0.48
C VAL A 73 7.71 8.65 0.79
N ARG A 74 8.39 8.22 1.87
CA ARG A 74 8.32 8.87 3.18
C ARG A 74 8.61 10.37 3.18
N PRO A 75 9.61 10.91 2.46
CA PRO A 75 9.81 12.36 2.38
C PRO A 75 8.62 13.13 1.82
N ASN A 76 7.86 12.52 0.90
CA ASN A 76 6.66 13.14 0.32
C ASN A 76 5.44 12.96 1.22
N LEU A 77 5.31 11.83 1.92
CA LEU A 77 4.28 11.62 2.94
C LEU A 77 4.39 12.66 4.07
N HIS A 78 5.62 12.98 4.51
CA HIS A 78 5.84 14.03 5.51
C HIS A 78 5.38 15.41 5.03
N LYS A 79 5.48 15.73 3.73
CA LYS A 79 4.97 17.00 3.17
C LYS A 79 3.44 17.06 3.16
N LEU A 80 2.78 15.90 3.12
CA LEU A 80 1.32 15.74 3.23
C LEU A 80 0.83 15.78 4.69
N GLY A 81 1.72 16.04 5.66
CA GLY A 81 1.39 16.05 7.09
C GLY A 81 1.25 14.65 7.70
N VAL A 82 1.70 13.61 6.99
CA VAL A 82 1.63 12.22 7.45
C VAL A 82 2.95 11.84 8.12
N SER A 83 2.91 11.67 9.45
CA SER A 83 4.08 11.33 10.29
C SER A 83 4.27 9.82 10.50
N ALA A 84 3.18 9.05 10.41
CA ALA A 84 3.21 7.61 10.58
C ALA A 84 3.97 6.92 9.44
N SER A 85 4.66 5.82 9.76
CA SER A 85 5.47 5.09 8.79
C SER A 85 4.57 4.23 7.89
N PRO A 86 4.71 4.29 6.55
CA PRO A 86 3.92 3.41 5.69
C PRO A 86 4.43 1.96 5.79
N SER A 87 3.50 1.02 5.87
CA SER A 87 3.74 -0.42 5.91
C SER A 87 3.03 -1.06 4.71
N PHE A 88 3.81 -1.62 3.80
CA PHE A 88 3.28 -2.12 2.53
C PHE A 88 3.00 -3.61 2.58
N ARG A 89 1.88 -4.01 1.99
CA ARG A 89 1.58 -5.39 1.62
C ARG A 89 1.18 -5.45 0.16
N TYR A 90 1.49 -6.57 -0.48
CA TYR A 90 1.08 -6.87 -1.84
C TYR A 90 0.01 -7.96 -1.81
N VAL A 91 -0.98 -7.82 -2.67
CA VAL A 91 -1.96 -8.88 -2.98
C VAL A 91 -2.10 -8.94 -4.49
N ASP A 92 -1.96 -10.13 -5.06
CA ASP A 92 -2.20 -10.35 -6.49
C ASP A 92 -3.71 -10.27 -6.80
N GLU A 93 -4.09 -9.82 -8.00
CA GLU A 93 -5.50 -9.80 -8.40
C GLU A 93 -6.16 -11.18 -8.26
N SER A 94 -5.42 -12.26 -8.57
CA SER A 94 -5.93 -13.62 -8.44
C SER A 94 -6.23 -14.02 -6.98
N GLU A 95 -5.51 -13.47 -6.00
CA GLU A 95 -5.76 -13.69 -4.57
C GLU A 95 -6.90 -12.81 -4.05
N TRP A 96 -7.09 -11.62 -4.63
CA TRP A 96 -8.17 -10.70 -4.23
C TRP A 96 -9.56 -11.23 -4.57
N PHE A 97 -9.70 -11.92 -5.71
CA PHE A 97 -10.96 -12.54 -6.13
C PHE A 97 -11.17 -13.93 -5.55
N ASP A 98 -10.23 -14.49 -4.78
CA ASP A 98 -10.49 -15.72 -4.04
C ASP A 98 -11.50 -15.39 -2.91
N PRO A 99 -12.74 -15.92 -2.98
CA PRO A 99 -13.74 -15.66 -1.94
C PRO A 99 -13.30 -16.18 -0.56
N ASN A 100 -12.26 -17.02 -0.48
CA ASN A 100 -11.68 -17.49 0.78
C ASN A 100 -10.59 -16.55 1.33
N TYR A 101 -10.15 -15.51 0.61
CA TYR A 101 -9.17 -14.55 1.11
C TYR A 101 -9.78 -13.54 2.11
N PHE A 102 -11.05 -13.19 1.90
CA PHE A 102 -11.86 -12.38 2.82
C PHE A 102 -12.97 -13.18 3.51
N GLY A 103 -13.07 -14.48 3.22
CA GLY A 103 -14.05 -15.39 3.80
C GLY A 103 -13.59 -15.89 5.15
N ASP A 104 -14.34 -15.50 6.17
CA ASP A 104 -14.27 -15.96 7.56
C ASP A 104 -13.76 -17.40 7.71
N GLY A 105 -12.60 -17.52 8.35
CA GLY A 105 -12.27 -18.69 9.12
C GLY A 105 -13.14 -18.72 10.38
N GLU A 106 -14.42 -19.03 10.22
CA GLU A 106 -15.23 -19.62 11.29
C GLU A 106 -15.76 -20.96 10.79
N GLU A 107 -15.29 -22.03 11.47
CA GLU A 107 -15.87 -23.38 11.49
C GLU A 107 -17.35 -23.38 11.86
#